data_AF-A0A835LA64-F1
#
_entry.id   AF-A0A835LA64-F1
#
_cell.length_a   1.000
_cell.length_b   1.000
_cell.length_c   1.000
_cell.angle_alpha   90.00
_cell.angle_beta   90.00
_cell.angle_gamma   90.00
#
_symmetry.space_group_name_H-M   'P 1'
#
loop_
_entity.id
_entity.type
_entity.pdbx_description
1 polymer ?
#
loop_
_entity_poly.entity_id
_entity_poly.type
_entity_poly.pdbx_seq_one_letter_code
_entity_poly.pdbx_strand_id
1 'polypeptide(L)'
;SLFPAQVVGFDIVDDESKPERRPTKHMPKPSEWTNEFNPAYSYYAYYCYANLYTLNKLRIESKGMPTIRFRPHCGEAGDIDHLAAAFLSCHNIGHGIILRKSPVLQYLYYLAQIGMSMTPLSNNSLFLDYHRNPFPTFFQRGLNVSLSTDDPLLIHLTKEPLVEEYSVAAKVWKLTSCDLCEIARNSVDQSGFSHAVKLHWLGNKYYKRGPEGNDIHKTNVPHLRIMFRHETWKEEMQYVFSGKARFAEDIDP
;
A
#
# COMPACT_ATOMS: atom_id res chain seq x y z
N SER A 1 23.39 -0.89 17.89
CA SER A 1 23.05 0.42 17.29
C SER A 1 21.53 0.59 17.32
N LEU A 2 21.04 1.82 17.50
CA LEU A 2 19.59 2.11 17.59
C LEU A 2 18.89 2.17 16.21
N PHE A 3 19.65 2.46 15.15
CA PHE A 3 19.12 2.64 13.79
C PHE A 3 18.33 1.43 13.25
N PRO A 4 18.82 0.17 13.33
CA PRO A 4 18.09 -0.99 12.78
C PRO A 4 16.76 -1.31 13.48
N ALA A 5 16.51 -0.72 14.65
CA ALA A 5 15.24 -0.84 15.36
C ALA A 5 14.20 0.20 14.92
N GLN A 6 14.61 1.23 14.18
CA GLN A 6 13.74 2.28 13.65
C GLN A 6 13.37 2.09 12.17
N VAL A 7 14.11 1.24 11.45
CA VAL A 7 13.81 0.89 10.06
C VAL A 7 12.60 -0.06 10.02
N VAL A 8 11.54 0.38 9.35
CA VAL A 8 10.26 -0.36 9.28
C VAL A 8 9.92 -0.88 7.88
N GLY A 9 10.60 -0.36 6.86
CA GLY A 9 10.32 -0.64 5.46
C GLY A 9 11.56 -0.63 4.59
N PHE A 10 11.50 -1.36 3.50
CA PHE A 10 12.45 -1.31 2.39
C PHE A 10 11.67 -0.94 1.13
N ASP A 11 12.11 0.10 0.46
CA ASP A 11 11.46 0.69 -0.71
C ASP A 11 12.48 0.72 -1.85
N ILE A 12 12.05 0.34 -3.05
CA ILE A 12 12.86 0.43 -4.28
C ILE A 12 12.21 1.44 -5.21
N VAL A 13 13.03 2.30 -5.80
CA VAL A 13 12.60 3.45 -6.59
C VAL A 13 13.48 3.61 -7.83
N ASP A 14 12.90 4.12 -8.91
CA ASP A 14 13.51 4.82 -10.05
C ASP A 14 12.33 5.30 -10.94
N ASP A 15 12.61 5.99 -12.03
CA ASP A 15 11.63 6.28 -13.08
C ASP A 15 11.08 4.99 -13.71
N GLU A 16 9.89 4.58 -13.27
CA GLU A 16 9.19 3.37 -13.72
C GLU A 16 8.83 3.40 -15.22
N SER A 17 8.88 4.56 -15.88
CA SER A 17 8.54 4.69 -17.31
C SER A 17 9.66 4.21 -18.24
N LYS A 18 10.88 4.02 -17.70
CA LYS A 18 12.03 3.55 -18.49
C LYS A 18 11.72 2.19 -19.11
N PRO A 19 11.98 2.01 -20.42
CA PRO A 19 11.77 0.73 -21.07
C PRO A 19 12.65 -0.35 -20.45
N GLU A 20 12.06 -1.50 -20.16
CA GLU A 20 12.76 -2.65 -19.63
C GLU A 20 12.47 -3.91 -20.45
N ARG A 21 13.35 -4.91 -20.33
CA ARG A 21 13.16 -6.21 -20.95
C ARG A 21 12.44 -7.12 -19.97
N ARG A 22 11.18 -7.45 -20.25
CA ARG A 22 10.41 -8.39 -19.43
C ARG A 22 11.24 -9.66 -19.15
N PRO A 23 11.32 -10.09 -17.89
CA PRO A 23 12.12 -11.26 -17.53
C PRO A 23 11.60 -12.51 -18.24
N THR A 24 12.51 -13.44 -18.53
CA THR A 24 12.12 -14.80 -18.96
C THR A 24 12.20 -15.76 -17.79
N LYS A 25 11.79 -17.02 -17.97
CA LYS A 25 11.96 -18.05 -16.94
C LYS A 25 13.44 -18.31 -16.59
N HIS A 26 14.36 -18.02 -17.50
CA HIS A 26 15.78 -18.34 -17.40
C HIS A 26 16.64 -17.08 -17.26
N MET A 27 16.37 -16.29 -16.22
CA MET A 27 17.18 -15.11 -15.92
C MET A 27 18.49 -15.51 -15.23
N PRO A 28 19.62 -14.85 -15.55
CA PRO A 28 20.89 -15.08 -14.87
C PRO A 28 20.80 -14.66 -13.39
N LYS A 29 21.60 -15.27 -12.52
CA LYS A 29 21.67 -14.88 -11.11
C LYS A 29 22.31 -13.50 -10.94
N PRO A 30 22.17 -12.83 -9.78
CA PRO A 30 22.71 -11.49 -9.60
C PRO A 30 24.24 -11.44 -9.78
N SER A 31 24.94 -12.50 -9.36
CA SER A 31 26.39 -12.64 -9.55
C SER A 31 26.81 -12.88 -11.01
N GLU A 32 25.87 -13.29 -11.86
CA GLU A 32 26.09 -13.57 -13.29
C GLU A 32 25.59 -12.41 -14.17
N TRP A 33 24.91 -11.41 -13.59
CA TRP A 33 24.42 -10.23 -14.28
C TRP A 33 25.57 -9.27 -14.60
N THR A 34 26.23 -9.52 -15.72
CA THR A 34 27.43 -8.79 -16.16
C THR A 34 27.20 -7.94 -17.41
N ASN A 35 25.97 -7.94 -17.94
CA ASN A 35 25.62 -7.13 -19.09
C ASN A 35 25.35 -5.67 -18.67
N GLU A 36 25.37 -4.75 -19.64
CA GLU A 36 25.23 -3.31 -19.41
C GLU A 36 23.78 -2.85 -19.14
N PHE A 37 22.79 -3.75 -19.26
CA PHE A 37 21.39 -3.40 -19.10
C PHE A 37 20.97 -3.50 -17.64
N ASN A 38 20.11 -2.56 -17.22
CA ASN A 38 19.48 -2.63 -15.91
C ASN A 38 18.55 -3.86 -15.83
N PRO A 39 18.59 -4.68 -14.76
CA PRO A 39 17.59 -5.72 -14.56
C PRO A 39 16.17 -5.15 -14.52
N ALA A 40 15.20 -5.94 -14.97
CA ALA A 40 13.79 -5.57 -14.91
C ALA A 40 13.31 -5.40 -13.47
N TYR A 41 12.27 -4.59 -13.25
CA TYR A 41 11.68 -4.31 -11.95
C TYR A 41 11.34 -5.58 -11.17
N SER A 42 10.70 -6.56 -11.81
CA SER A 42 10.34 -7.83 -11.18
C SER A 42 11.55 -8.64 -10.70
N TYR A 43 12.72 -8.45 -11.34
CA TYR A 43 13.97 -9.07 -10.91
C TYR A 43 14.44 -8.47 -9.58
N TYR A 44 14.43 -7.14 -9.47
CA TYR A 44 14.70 -6.44 -8.22
C TYR A 44 13.71 -6.85 -7.13
N ALA A 45 12.41 -6.80 -7.42
CA ALA A 45 11.37 -7.18 -6.48
C ALA A 45 11.58 -8.60 -5.93
N TYR A 46 11.89 -9.57 -6.79
CA TYR A 46 12.14 -10.95 -6.38
C TYR A 46 13.34 -11.08 -5.43
N TYR A 47 14.52 -10.55 -5.80
CA TYR A 47 15.71 -10.72 -4.98
C TYR A 47 15.65 -9.88 -3.69
N CYS A 48 15.06 -8.69 -3.73
CA CYS A 48 14.76 -7.90 -2.53
C CYS A 48 13.83 -8.66 -1.60
N TYR A 49 12.72 -9.21 -2.12
CA TYR A 49 11.81 -10.04 -1.34
C TYR A 49 12.49 -11.26 -0.73
N ALA A 50 13.21 -12.06 -1.54
CA ALA A 50 13.85 -13.29 -1.06
C ALA A 50 14.89 -13.01 0.04
N ASN A 51 15.68 -11.95 -0.13
CA ASN A 51 16.67 -11.55 0.87
C ASN A 51 16.00 -11.01 2.14
N LEU A 52 14.98 -10.15 2.01
CA LEU A 52 14.22 -9.62 3.15
C LEU A 52 13.49 -10.73 3.91
N TYR A 53 12.95 -11.72 3.21
CA TYR A 53 12.29 -12.88 3.82
C TYR A 53 13.26 -13.65 4.72
N THR A 54 14.42 -14.05 4.18
CA THR A 54 15.45 -14.76 4.95
C THR A 54 15.98 -13.91 6.10
N LEU A 55 16.21 -12.61 5.87
CA LEU A 55 16.66 -11.68 6.92
C LEU A 55 15.62 -11.54 8.03
N ASN A 56 14.34 -11.35 7.70
CA ASN A 56 13.27 -11.18 8.68
C ASN A 56 13.07 -12.43 9.52
N LYS A 57 13.20 -13.62 8.92
CA LYS A 57 13.18 -14.88 9.65
C LYS A 57 14.30 -14.92 10.69
N LEU A 58 15.53 -14.58 10.31
CA LEU A 58 16.67 -14.49 11.24
C LEU A 58 16.45 -13.44 12.34
N ARG A 59 15.92 -12.26 12.00
CA ARG A 59 15.67 -11.16 12.93
C ARG A 59 14.67 -11.57 14.02
N ILE A 60 13.59 -12.25 13.65
CA ILE A 60 12.62 -12.77 14.60
C ILE A 60 13.25 -13.90 15.42
N GLU A 61 13.66 -14.99 14.76
CA GLU A 61 13.97 -16.27 15.42
C GLU A 61 15.26 -16.21 16.25
N SER A 62 16.28 -15.49 15.79
CA SER A 62 17.61 -15.52 16.42
C SER A 62 17.94 -14.27 17.23
N LYS A 63 17.20 -13.17 17.04
CA LYS A 63 17.57 -11.86 17.60
C LYS A 63 16.44 -11.11 18.31
N GLY A 64 15.18 -11.57 18.21
CA GLY A 64 14.03 -10.87 18.79
C GLY A 64 13.86 -9.43 18.26
N MET A 65 14.28 -9.18 17.01
CA MET A 65 14.27 -7.85 16.39
C MET A 65 13.01 -7.66 15.52
N PRO A 66 12.50 -6.42 15.39
CA PRO A 66 11.41 -6.11 14.47
C PRO A 66 11.77 -6.44 13.02
N THR A 67 10.78 -6.85 12.22
CA THR A 67 10.93 -7.10 10.78
C THR A 67 10.92 -5.81 9.97
N ILE A 68 11.43 -5.89 8.75
CA ILE A 68 11.41 -4.81 7.76
C ILE A 68 10.42 -5.23 6.67
N ARG A 69 9.36 -4.46 6.45
CA ARG A 69 8.37 -4.77 5.40
C ARG A 69 8.90 -4.36 4.04
N PHE A 70 8.56 -5.12 2.99
CA PHE A 70 8.84 -4.72 1.62
C PHE A 70 7.70 -3.86 1.06
N ARG A 71 8.02 -2.61 0.68
CA ARG A 71 7.09 -1.51 0.45
C ARG A 71 7.49 -0.63 -0.75
N PRO A 72 7.59 -1.18 -1.97
CA PRO A 72 8.19 -0.47 -3.09
C PRO A 72 7.28 0.61 -3.68
N HIS A 73 7.87 1.60 -4.35
CA HIS A 73 7.19 2.36 -5.39
C HIS A 73 6.84 1.40 -6.52
N CYS A 74 5.56 1.38 -6.92
CA CYS A 74 5.10 0.42 -7.91
C CYS A 74 3.83 0.88 -8.64
N GLY A 75 3.89 0.84 -9.97
CA GLY A 75 2.76 1.10 -10.82
C GLY A 75 2.34 2.56 -10.82
N GLU A 76 3.29 3.48 -10.60
CA GLU A 76 3.12 4.89 -10.93
C GLU A 76 3.06 5.06 -12.45
N ALA A 77 4.01 4.43 -13.15
CA ALA A 77 4.15 4.37 -14.59
C ALA A 77 4.58 2.95 -15.01
N GLY A 78 5.20 2.81 -16.18
CA GLY A 78 5.75 1.51 -16.59
C GLY A 78 4.72 0.45 -17.00
N ASP A 79 5.15 -0.81 -16.89
CA ASP A 79 4.42 -1.99 -17.34
C ASP A 79 3.59 -2.62 -16.20
N ILE A 80 2.50 -3.28 -16.57
CA ILE A 80 1.51 -3.80 -15.64
C ILE A 80 2.04 -4.98 -14.79
N ASP A 81 3.11 -5.62 -15.25
CA ASP A 81 3.77 -6.72 -14.55
C ASP A 81 4.49 -6.27 -13.26
N HIS A 82 4.82 -4.99 -13.13
CA HIS A 82 5.31 -4.42 -11.86
C HIS A 82 4.35 -4.72 -10.71
N LEU A 83 3.06 -4.44 -10.94
CA LEU A 83 2.00 -4.67 -9.97
C LEU A 83 1.70 -6.15 -9.79
N ALA A 84 1.84 -6.97 -10.84
CA ALA A 84 1.70 -8.42 -10.69
C ALA A 84 2.80 -9.01 -9.80
N ALA A 85 4.05 -8.55 -9.97
CA ALA A 85 5.17 -8.95 -9.12
C ALA A 85 4.96 -8.44 -7.68
N ALA A 86 4.62 -7.16 -7.51
CA ALA A 86 4.41 -6.57 -6.20
C ALA A 86 3.25 -7.21 -5.44
N PHE A 87 2.15 -7.57 -6.11
CA PHE A 87 1.06 -8.33 -5.53
C PHE A 87 1.52 -9.64 -4.87
N LEU A 88 2.50 -10.32 -5.48
CA LEU A 88 3.00 -11.60 -5.01
C LEU A 88 4.06 -11.47 -3.90
N SER A 89 4.80 -10.35 -3.85
CA SER A 89 6.01 -10.23 -3.03
C SER A 89 5.98 -9.13 -1.96
N CYS A 90 5.07 -8.17 -2.05
CA CYS A 90 5.13 -6.94 -1.24
C CYS A 90 4.01 -6.86 -0.20
N HIS A 91 4.23 -6.06 0.84
CA HIS A 91 3.24 -5.85 1.91
C HIS A 91 2.28 -4.70 1.59
N ASN A 92 2.80 -3.68 0.91
CA ASN A 92 2.07 -2.52 0.39
C ASN A 92 2.89 -1.93 -0.77
N ILE A 93 2.31 -0.93 -1.45
CA ILE A 93 2.99 -0.20 -2.54
C ILE A 93 2.81 1.31 -2.40
N GLY A 94 3.77 2.06 -2.93
CA GLY A 94 3.58 3.45 -3.34
C GLY A 94 2.90 3.51 -4.71
N HIS A 95 2.03 4.50 -4.93
CA HIS A 95 1.28 4.74 -6.17
C HIS A 95 0.18 3.72 -6.51
N GLY A 96 0.43 2.79 -7.44
CA GLY A 96 -0.60 1.90 -7.99
C GLY A 96 -1.52 2.53 -9.04
N ILE A 97 -1.16 3.69 -9.61
CA ILE A 97 -1.94 4.41 -10.63
C ILE A 97 -2.34 3.53 -11.81
N ILE A 98 -1.42 2.71 -12.33
CA ILE A 98 -1.67 1.89 -13.52
C ILE A 98 -2.62 0.70 -13.24
N LEU A 99 -3.00 0.41 -11.99
CA LEU A 99 -4.08 -0.56 -11.67
C LEU A 99 -5.39 -0.20 -12.37
N ARG A 100 -5.58 1.07 -12.75
CA ARG A 100 -6.73 1.50 -13.56
C ARG A 100 -6.81 0.82 -14.92
N LYS A 101 -5.71 0.26 -15.42
CA LYS A 101 -5.60 -0.43 -16.72
C LYS A 101 -5.83 -1.94 -16.63
N SER A 102 -5.92 -2.52 -15.42
CA SER A 102 -6.11 -3.96 -15.22
C SER A 102 -7.23 -4.22 -14.21
N PRO A 103 -8.46 -4.51 -14.67
CA PRO A 103 -9.57 -4.86 -13.78
C PRO A 103 -9.25 -6.05 -12.88
N VAL A 104 -8.53 -7.05 -13.40
CA VAL A 104 -8.17 -8.27 -12.66
C VAL A 104 -7.22 -7.95 -11.51
N LEU A 105 -6.11 -7.25 -11.77
CA LEU A 105 -5.17 -6.89 -10.70
C LEU A 105 -5.82 -5.96 -9.68
N GLN A 106 -6.61 -4.99 -10.13
CA GLN A 106 -7.31 -4.10 -9.23
C GLN A 106 -8.24 -4.86 -8.27
N TYR A 107 -8.96 -5.85 -8.78
CA TYR A 107 -9.82 -6.70 -7.97
C TYR A 107 -9.03 -7.59 -7.00
N LEU A 108 -7.88 -8.12 -7.43
CA LEU A 108 -6.99 -8.87 -6.53
C LEU A 108 -6.43 -8.00 -5.40
N TYR A 109 -6.01 -6.77 -5.68
CA TYR A 109 -5.57 -5.81 -4.66
C TYR A 109 -6.68 -5.47 -3.66
N TYR A 110 -7.92 -5.36 -4.14
CA TYR A 110 -9.09 -5.22 -3.28
C TYR A 110 -9.31 -6.44 -2.39
N LEU A 111 -9.35 -7.66 -2.94
CA LEU A 111 -9.60 -8.86 -2.17
C LEU A 111 -8.50 -9.11 -1.12
N ALA A 112 -7.24 -8.92 -1.50
CA ALA A 112 -6.09 -9.06 -0.62
C ALA A 112 -5.90 -7.87 0.34
N GLN A 113 -6.64 -6.77 0.14
CA GLN A 113 -6.52 -5.52 0.92
C GLN A 113 -5.08 -4.98 1.01
N ILE A 114 -4.31 -5.10 -0.09
CA ILE A 114 -2.95 -4.56 -0.18
C ILE A 114 -3.00 -3.03 -0.13
N GLY A 115 -2.26 -2.46 0.82
CA GLY A 115 -2.21 -1.01 1.04
C GLY A 115 -1.55 -0.27 -0.12
N MET A 116 -2.13 0.87 -0.50
CA MET A 116 -1.58 1.79 -1.50
C MET A 116 -1.47 3.20 -0.92
N SER A 117 -0.25 3.70 -0.85
CA SER A 117 0.05 5.09 -0.50
C SER A 117 0.12 5.91 -1.78
N MET A 118 -0.89 6.73 -2.05
CA MET A 118 -1.03 7.46 -3.31
C MET A 118 -0.70 8.94 -3.12
N THR A 119 -0.10 9.55 -4.14
CA THR A 119 0.40 10.94 -4.11
C THR A 119 -0.24 11.83 -5.21
N PRO A 120 -1.57 12.10 -5.16
CA PRO A 120 -2.28 12.75 -6.26
C PRO A 120 -1.72 14.08 -6.75
N LEU A 121 -1.28 14.97 -5.85
CA LEU A 121 -0.66 16.24 -6.25
C LEU A 121 0.70 16.04 -6.95
N SER A 122 1.49 15.07 -6.49
CA SER A 122 2.73 14.66 -7.17
C SER A 122 2.44 14.14 -8.57
N ASN A 123 1.54 13.16 -8.70
CA ASN A 123 1.25 12.55 -9.99
C ASN A 123 0.68 13.60 -10.99
N ASN A 124 -0.08 14.59 -10.51
CA ASN A 124 -0.54 15.72 -11.30
C ASN A 124 0.57 16.64 -11.79
N SER A 125 1.59 16.88 -10.96
CA SER A 125 2.74 17.70 -11.32
C SER A 125 3.62 17.05 -12.39
N LEU A 126 3.62 15.71 -12.46
CA LEU A 126 4.50 14.95 -13.34
C LEU A 126 3.84 14.51 -14.65
N PHE A 127 2.72 13.77 -14.61
CA PHE A 127 2.22 13.06 -15.82
C PHE A 127 0.71 12.77 -15.87
N LEU A 128 -0.06 13.00 -14.80
CA LEU A 128 -1.48 12.64 -14.74
C LEU A 128 -2.36 13.74 -14.15
N ASP A 129 -3.13 14.40 -15.01
CA ASP A 129 -4.17 15.37 -14.61
C ASP A 129 -4.95 14.91 -13.36
N TYR A 130 -5.09 15.81 -12.39
CA TYR A 130 -5.63 15.54 -11.06
C TYR A 130 -7.05 14.95 -11.11
N HIS A 131 -7.91 15.42 -12.02
CA HIS A 131 -9.28 14.91 -12.17
C HIS A 131 -9.31 13.50 -12.77
N ARG A 132 -8.23 13.10 -13.45
CA ARG A 132 -8.08 11.76 -14.02
C ARG A 132 -7.40 10.79 -13.07
N ASN A 133 -6.94 11.22 -11.88
CA ASN A 133 -6.33 10.32 -10.90
C ASN A 133 -7.34 9.24 -10.45
N PRO A 134 -6.94 7.95 -10.37
CA PRO A 134 -7.86 6.87 -10.03
C PRO A 134 -8.18 6.75 -8.52
N PHE A 135 -7.50 7.50 -7.65
CA PHE A 135 -7.73 7.49 -6.19
C PHE A 135 -9.21 7.50 -5.79
N PRO A 136 -10.07 8.44 -6.24
CA PRO A 136 -11.48 8.47 -5.81
C PRO A 136 -12.23 7.20 -6.20
N THR A 137 -11.94 6.63 -7.37
CA THR A 137 -12.55 5.36 -7.79
C THR A 137 -12.05 4.18 -6.96
N PHE A 138 -10.75 4.12 -6.64
CA PHE A 138 -10.19 3.08 -5.78
C PHE A 138 -10.78 3.14 -4.38
N PHE A 139 -10.87 4.34 -3.80
CA PHE A 139 -11.49 4.56 -2.50
C PHE A 139 -12.97 4.16 -2.50
N GLN A 140 -13.74 4.54 -3.51
CA GLN A 140 -15.16 4.15 -3.63
C GLN A 140 -15.33 2.62 -3.68
N ARG A 141 -14.47 1.93 -4.43
CA ARG A 141 -14.45 0.47 -4.53
C ARG A 141 -13.96 -0.26 -3.27
N GLY A 142 -13.45 0.49 -2.28
CA GLY A 142 -12.98 -0.09 -1.02
C GLY A 142 -11.58 -0.71 -1.10
N LEU A 143 -10.78 -0.29 -2.08
CA LEU A 143 -9.35 -0.59 -2.07
C LEU A 143 -8.71 0.10 -0.86
N ASN A 144 -7.69 -0.53 -0.28
CA ASN A 144 -6.96 -0.03 0.89
C ASN A 144 -6.03 1.12 0.49
N VAL A 145 -6.59 2.31 0.26
CA VAL A 145 -5.85 3.51 -0.16
C VAL A 145 -5.62 4.48 0.99
N SER A 146 -4.48 5.17 0.94
CA SER A 146 -4.12 6.31 1.78
C SER A 146 -3.55 7.45 0.92
N LEU A 147 -3.53 8.67 1.47
CA LEU A 147 -2.92 9.83 0.82
C LEU A 147 -1.54 10.11 1.42
N SER A 148 -0.59 10.48 0.57
CA SER A 148 0.77 10.89 0.94
C SER A 148 1.27 12.03 0.05
N THR A 149 2.44 12.59 0.37
CA THR A 149 2.93 13.85 -0.19
C THR A 149 3.98 13.71 -1.28
N ASP A 150 4.68 12.58 -1.35
CA ASP A 150 5.86 12.42 -2.22
C ASP A 150 6.98 13.42 -1.85
N ASP A 151 7.19 14.46 -2.66
CA ASP A 151 8.17 15.53 -2.52
C ASP A 151 7.54 16.85 -2.06
N PRO A 152 7.22 17.02 -0.76
CA PRO A 152 6.52 18.20 -0.27
C PRO A 152 7.27 19.51 -0.46
N LEU A 153 8.60 19.47 -0.62
CA LEU A 153 9.41 20.64 -0.95
C LEU A 153 9.14 21.17 -2.36
N LEU A 154 8.81 20.29 -3.30
CA LEU A 154 8.60 20.63 -4.71
C LEU A 154 7.13 20.92 -5.03
N ILE A 155 6.21 20.23 -4.35
CA ILE A 155 4.80 20.17 -4.75
C ILE A 155 3.91 21.10 -3.92
N HIS A 156 4.13 21.14 -2.61
CA HIS A 156 3.18 21.75 -1.66
C HIS A 156 3.53 23.21 -1.37
N LEU A 157 2.49 24.02 -1.17
CA LEU A 157 2.63 25.46 -0.97
C LEU A 157 2.41 25.88 0.49
N THR A 158 1.81 24.99 1.29
CA THR A 158 1.47 25.26 2.69
C THR A 158 2.52 24.74 3.65
N LYS A 159 2.46 25.19 4.91
CA LYS A 159 3.34 24.67 5.99
C LYS A 159 2.99 23.23 6.40
N GLU A 160 1.80 22.76 6.07
CA GLU A 160 1.29 21.45 6.45
C GLU A 160 0.97 20.64 5.18
N PRO A 161 2.00 20.10 4.48
CA PRO A 161 1.85 19.57 3.12
C PRO A 161 0.83 18.42 3.05
N LEU A 162 0.84 17.50 4.01
CA LEU A 162 -0.13 16.41 4.04
C LEU A 162 -1.57 16.92 4.26
N VAL A 163 -1.76 17.97 5.06
CA VAL A 163 -3.08 18.57 5.27
C VAL A 163 -3.58 19.24 3.99
N GLU A 164 -2.68 19.85 3.22
CA GLU A 164 -2.98 20.38 1.89
C GLU A 164 -3.39 19.26 0.91
N GLU A 165 -2.70 18.12 0.90
CA GLU A 165 -3.08 16.94 0.09
C GLU A 165 -4.53 16.51 0.37
N TYR A 166 -4.87 16.35 1.66
CA TYR A 166 -6.22 15.98 2.10
C TYR A 166 -7.25 17.07 1.77
N SER A 167 -6.88 18.35 1.91
CA SER A 167 -7.78 19.49 1.67
C SER A 167 -8.13 19.64 0.18
N VAL A 168 -7.15 19.49 -0.71
CA VAL A 168 -7.38 19.52 -2.16
C VAL A 168 -8.21 18.30 -2.58
N ALA A 169 -7.86 17.10 -2.10
CA ALA A 169 -8.61 15.87 -2.38
C ALA A 169 -10.07 16.00 -1.93
N ALA A 170 -10.30 16.52 -0.72
CA ALA A 170 -11.64 16.76 -0.18
C ALA A 170 -12.44 17.71 -1.05
N LYS A 171 -11.84 18.83 -1.48
CA LYS A 171 -12.55 19.83 -2.27
C LYS A 171 -12.85 19.36 -3.68
N VAL A 172 -11.88 18.72 -4.35
CA VAL A 172 -11.99 18.33 -5.76
C VAL A 172 -12.86 17.08 -5.91
N TRP A 173 -12.67 16.07 -5.06
CA TRP A 173 -13.42 14.81 -5.11
C TRP A 173 -14.64 14.76 -4.19
N LYS A 174 -14.95 15.87 -3.51
CA LYS A 174 -16.12 16.03 -2.63
C LYS A 174 -16.13 15.00 -1.49
N LEU A 175 -14.97 14.71 -0.91
CA LEU A 175 -14.87 13.79 0.22
C LEU A 175 -15.44 14.44 1.47
N THR A 176 -16.21 13.67 2.22
CA THR A 176 -16.75 14.07 3.52
C THR A 176 -15.72 13.88 4.63
N SER A 177 -15.97 14.43 5.82
CA SER A 177 -15.10 14.18 6.98
C SER A 177 -14.99 12.69 7.32
N CYS A 178 -16.08 11.92 7.15
CA CYS A 178 -16.07 10.47 7.32
C CYS A 178 -15.07 9.80 6.35
N ASP A 179 -15.05 10.23 5.10
CA ASP A 179 -14.15 9.70 4.08
C ASP A 179 -12.68 10.04 4.39
N LEU A 180 -12.41 11.29 4.78
CA LEU A 180 -11.05 11.72 5.16
C LEU A 180 -10.56 10.98 6.40
N CYS A 181 -11.41 10.78 7.41
CA CYS A 181 -11.08 10.00 8.60
C CYS A 181 -10.83 8.52 8.25
N GLU A 182 -11.58 7.93 7.31
CA GLU A 182 -11.34 6.56 6.84
C GLU A 182 -9.97 6.45 6.15
N ILE A 183 -9.64 7.39 5.25
CA ILE A 183 -8.35 7.43 4.55
C ILE A 183 -7.20 7.62 5.56
N ALA A 184 -7.36 8.49 6.56
CA ALA A 184 -6.38 8.70 7.62
C ALA A 184 -6.24 7.49 8.55
N ARG A 185 -7.33 6.79 8.87
CA ARG A 185 -7.30 5.52 9.63
C ARG A 185 -6.49 4.47 8.86
N ASN A 186 -6.76 4.32 7.57
CA ASN A 186 -6.06 3.38 6.70
C ASN A 186 -4.55 3.68 6.62
N SER A 187 -4.14 4.95 6.61
CA SER A 187 -2.71 5.31 6.58
C SER A 187 -1.97 4.84 7.84
N VAL A 188 -2.62 4.91 9.01
CA VAL A 188 -2.06 4.37 10.27
C VAL A 188 -2.02 2.84 10.24
N ASP A 189 -3.05 2.16 9.73
CA ASP A 189 -3.03 0.71 9.56
C ASP A 189 -1.88 0.28 8.63
N GLN A 190 -1.69 0.98 7.51
CA GLN A 190 -0.61 0.78 6.54
C GLN A 190 0.77 1.18 7.08
N SER A 191 0.86 1.96 8.16
CA SER A 191 2.14 2.44 8.69
C SER A 191 3.01 1.32 9.30
N GLY A 192 4.29 1.62 9.49
CA GLY A 192 5.24 0.74 10.17
C GLY A 192 5.36 0.97 11.68
N PHE A 193 4.48 1.79 12.28
CA PHE A 193 4.55 2.09 13.72
C PHE A 193 4.29 0.84 14.58
N SER A 194 4.83 0.86 15.80
CA SER A 194 4.71 -0.25 16.75
C SER A 194 3.26 -0.50 17.16
N HIS A 195 2.99 -1.72 17.63
CA HIS A 195 1.67 -2.10 18.15
C HIS A 195 1.18 -1.14 19.24
N ALA A 196 2.06 -0.73 20.16
CA ALA A 196 1.72 0.22 21.23
C ALA A 196 1.24 1.58 20.69
N VAL A 197 1.88 2.08 19.64
CA VAL A 197 1.47 3.34 18.99
C VAL A 197 0.13 3.16 18.28
N LYS A 198 -0.08 2.05 17.57
CA LYS A 198 -1.35 1.77 16.90
C LYS A 198 -2.51 1.56 17.89
N LEU A 199 -2.29 0.90 19.03
CA LEU A 199 -3.28 0.83 20.12
C LEU A 199 -3.66 2.23 20.63
N HIS A 200 -2.66 3.10 20.77
CA HIS A 200 -2.87 4.47 21.22
C HIS A 200 -3.67 5.29 20.20
N TRP A 201 -3.37 5.19 18.91
CA TRP A 201 -4.04 6.00 17.87
C TRP A 201 -5.35 5.42 17.34
N LEU A 202 -5.51 4.10 17.25
CA LEU A 202 -6.66 3.46 16.61
C LEU A 202 -7.60 2.75 17.59
N GLY A 203 -7.11 2.40 18.77
CA GLY A 203 -7.89 1.74 19.82
C GLY A 203 -7.36 0.36 20.19
N ASN A 204 -7.81 -0.15 21.34
CA ASN A 204 -7.27 -1.36 21.96
C ASN A 204 -7.53 -2.64 21.15
N LYS A 205 -8.44 -2.59 20.18
CA LYS A 205 -8.83 -3.73 19.34
C LYS A 205 -8.48 -3.52 17.87
N TYR A 206 -7.64 -2.54 17.51
CA TYR A 206 -7.40 -2.17 16.10
C TYR A 206 -6.98 -3.35 15.20
N TYR A 207 -6.34 -4.37 15.78
CA TYR A 207 -5.90 -5.58 15.09
C TYR A 207 -7.05 -6.53 14.71
N LYS A 208 -8.25 -6.36 15.27
CA LYS A 208 -9.44 -7.13 14.89
C LYS A 208 -9.98 -6.65 13.56
N ARG A 209 -10.37 -7.59 12.70
CA ARG A 209 -10.97 -7.30 11.40
C ARG A 209 -12.44 -6.90 11.58
N GLY A 210 -12.89 -5.95 10.75
CA GLY A 210 -14.28 -5.50 10.75
C GLY A 210 -14.59 -4.46 11.83
N PRO A 211 -15.87 -4.22 12.13
CA PRO A 211 -16.30 -3.10 12.98
C PRO A 211 -15.80 -3.19 14.42
N GLU A 212 -15.50 -4.39 14.93
CA GLU A 212 -14.96 -4.57 16.28
C GLU A 212 -13.56 -3.98 16.47
N GLY A 213 -12.80 -3.84 15.37
CA GLY A 213 -11.47 -3.23 15.38
C GLY A 213 -11.48 -1.72 15.19
N ASN A 214 -12.63 -1.07 15.37
CA ASN A 214 -12.76 0.38 15.24
C ASN A 214 -13.18 1.00 16.58
N ASP A 215 -12.36 1.89 17.11
CA ASP A 215 -12.75 2.78 18.20
C ASP A 215 -13.07 4.16 17.63
N ILE A 216 -14.36 4.47 17.46
CA ILE A 216 -14.81 5.75 16.89
C ILE A 216 -14.31 6.97 17.68
N HIS A 217 -14.05 6.84 18.98
CA HIS A 217 -13.56 7.96 19.79
C HIS A 217 -12.11 8.31 19.47
N LYS A 218 -11.39 7.43 18.76
CA LYS A 218 -10.02 7.66 18.30
C LYS A 218 -9.93 7.85 16.79
N THR A 219 -10.70 7.09 16.01
CA THR A 219 -10.62 7.14 14.55
C THR A 219 -11.57 8.17 13.93
N ASN A 220 -12.63 8.54 14.64
CA ASN A 220 -13.75 9.34 14.14
C ASN A 220 -14.42 8.74 12.87
N VAL A 221 -14.24 7.44 12.63
CA VAL A 221 -14.90 6.72 11.54
C VAL A 221 -16.15 6.03 12.09
N PRO A 222 -17.36 6.30 11.56
CA PRO A 222 -18.58 5.62 11.97
C PRO A 222 -18.46 4.10 11.87
N HIS A 223 -18.93 3.39 12.89
CA HIS A 223 -18.93 1.92 12.87
C HIS A 223 -19.70 1.35 11.67
N LEU A 224 -20.78 2.01 11.25
CA LEU A 224 -21.54 1.64 10.05
C LEU A 224 -20.69 1.68 8.77
N ARG A 225 -19.74 2.63 8.65
CA ARG A 225 -18.83 2.72 7.50
C ARG A 225 -17.93 1.49 7.45
N ILE A 226 -17.31 1.12 8.57
CA ILE A 226 -16.43 -0.05 8.67
C ILE A 226 -17.21 -1.35 8.46
N MET A 227 -18.41 -1.45 9.03
CA MET A 227 -19.30 -2.60 8.86
C MET A 227 -19.67 -2.79 7.39
N PHE A 228 -20.05 -1.72 6.69
CA PHE A 228 -20.32 -1.76 5.25
C PHE A 228 -19.11 -2.27 4.46
N ARG A 229 -17.92 -1.68 4.67
CA ARG A 229 -16.69 -2.13 4.01
C ARG A 229 -16.41 -3.61 4.25
N HIS A 230 -16.56 -4.05 5.50
CA HIS A 230 -16.26 -5.40 5.92
C HIS A 230 -17.23 -6.42 5.33
N GLU A 231 -18.54 -6.17 5.39
CA GLU A 231 -19.55 -7.08 4.86
C GLU A 231 -19.48 -7.17 3.33
N THR A 232 -19.33 -6.04 2.62
CA THR A 232 -19.12 -6.08 1.16
C THR A 232 -17.88 -6.88 0.79
N TRP A 233 -16.75 -6.68 1.49
CA TRP A 233 -15.55 -7.49 1.23
C TRP A 233 -15.75 -8.97 1.53
N LYS A 234 -16.48 -9.32 2.60
CA LYS A 234 -16.82 -10.71 2.91
C LYS A 234 -17.68 -11.34 1.83
N GLU A 235 -18.66 -10.62 1.31
CA GLU A 235 -19.51 -11.08 0.21
C GLU A 235 -18.70 -11.38 -1.05
N GLU A 236 -17.82 -10.46 -1.45
CA GLU A 236 -16.93 -10.65 -2.61
C GLU A 236 -15.96 -11.82 -2.42
N MET A 237 -15.38 -11.96 -1.23
CA MET A 237 -14.57 -13.13 -0.87
C MET A 237 -15.37 -14.43 -0.94
N GLN A 238 -16.58 -14.47 -0.38
CA GLN A 238 -17.43 -15.66 -0.49
C GLN A 238 -17.77 -15.97 -1.94
N TYR A 239 -18.05 -14.96 -2.75
CA TYR A 239 -18.33 -15.14 -4.17
C TYR A 239 -17.14 -15.78 -4.90
N VAL A 240 -15.92 -15.24 -4.74
CA VAL A 240 -14.71 -15.77 -5.40
C VAL A 240 -14.37 -17.19 -4.94
N PHE A 241 -14.56 -17.50 -3.66
CA PHE A 241 -14.29 -18.82 -3.09
C PHE A 241 -15.49 -19.79 -3.16
N SER A 242 -16.54 -19.46 -3.92
CA SER A 242 -17.73 -20.30 -4.09
C SER A 242 -18.36 -20.73 -2.75
N GLY A 243 -18.49 -19.80 -1.81
CA GLY A 243 -19.07 -19.99 -0.48
C GLY A 243 -18.15 -20.68 0.54
N LYS A 244 -16.86 -20.85 0.22
CA LYS A 244 -15.88 -21.56 1.07
C LYS A 244 -14.83 -20.64 1.68
N ALA A 245 -15.01 -19.31 1.61
CA ALA A 245 -14.04 -18.39 2.19
C ALA A 245 -14.01 -18.54 3.71
N ARG A 246 -12.80 -18.57 4.27
CA ARG A 246 -12.56 -18.49 5.71
C ARG A 246 -11.97 -17.12 6.00
N PHE A 247 -12.45 -16.52 7.08
CA PHE A 247 -12.01 -15.19 7.50
C PHE A 247 -11.13 -15.30 8.73
N ALA A 248 -9.96 -14.68 8.68
CA ALA A 248 -9.16 -14.46 9.87
C ALA A 248 -9.85 -13.40 10.74
N GLU A 249 -9.88 -13.62 12.05
CA GLU A 249 -10.37 -12.62 13.00
C GLU A 249 -9.49 -11.38 13.05
N ASP A 250 -8.18 -11.55 12.85
CA ASP A 250 -7.19 -10.49 12.95
C ASP A 250 -6.75 -10.01 11.54
N ILE A 251 -6.35 -8.75 11.45
CA ILE A 251 -5.96 -8.10 10.18
C ILE A 251 -4.57 -8.55 9.72
N ASP A 252 -3.66 -8.79 10.67
CA ASP A 252 -2.25 -9.13 10.44
C ASP A 252 -1.82 -10.12 11.55
N PRO A 253 -1.59 -11.42 11.25
CA PRO A 253 -1.23 -12.43 12.25
C PRO A 253 0.21 -12.30 12.78
#